data_AF-A0A8J7DIR1-F1
#
_entry.id   AF-A0A8J7DIR1-F1
#
_cell.length_a   1.000
_cell.length_b   1.000
_cell.length_c   1.000
_cell.angle_alpha   90.00
_cell.angle_beta   90.00
_cell.angle_gamma   90.00
#
_symmetry.space_group_name_H-M   'P 1'
#
loop_
_entity.id
_entity.type
_entity.pdbx_description
1 polymer ?
#
loop_
_entity_poly.entity_id
_entity_poly.type
_entity_poly.pdbx_seq_one_letter_code
_entity_poly.pdbx_strand_id
1 'polypeptide(L)'
;MLKHKFLGRQTSLPLLLTISLTTLLVSPSLAQTTPVPTPSSAPLQLDLLAKPKDYVITASTINLERLTTPSLWWAKENSENKLLDNWIAYPALGKEPARADLIVNQQIWSLLDYLERYDFVNRLGGVARKDGYNVRVFNYQQELLATYTCNFNTSPALCNIQMNAQNKLGLLRSL
;
A
#
# COMPACT_ATOMS: atom_id res chain seq x y z
N MET A 1 29.31 73.19 61.35
CA MET A 1 28.19 74.04 60.92
C MET A 1 27.85 73.68 59.48
N LEU A 2 26.63 73.16 59.19
CA LEU A 2 25.89 73.15 57.90
C LEU A 2 26.63 72.69 56.60
N LYS A 3 26.18 71.75 55.75
CA LYS A 3 24.87 71.60 55.08
C LYS A 3 24.80 70.35 54.17
N HIS A 4 23.59 69.78 54.06
CA HIS A 4 22.91 69.05 52.95
C HIS A 4 23.54 67.81 52.29
N LYS A 5 22.95 66.61 52.44
CA LYS A 5 21.73 66.02 51.79
C LYS A 5 21.83 65.90 50.26
N PHE A 6 21.80 64.66 49.74
CA PHE A 6 20.97 64.32 48.58
C PHE A 6 20.48 62.86 48.63
N LEU A 7 19.19 62.71 48.35
CA LEU A 7 18.35 61.53 48.48
C LEU A 7 18.16 60.93 47.07
N GLY A 8 18.47 59.65 46.87
CA GLY A 8 18.23 58.94 45.61
C GLY A 8 17.01 58.02 45.72
N ARG A 9 15.88 58.46 45.16
CA ARG A 9 14.58 57.76 45.13
C ARG A 9 14.54 56.79 43.94
N GLN A 10 14.41 55.48 44.19
CA GLN A 10 14.14 54.50 43.13
C GLN A 10 12.66 54.53 42.75
N THR A 11 12.36 54.73 41.48
CA THR A 11 11.02 54.62 40.90
C THR A 11 10.95 53.35 40.04
N SER A 12 10.11 52.40 40.44
CA SER A 12 9.75 51.24 39.62
C SER A 12 8.64 51.63 38.62
N LEU A 13 8.88 51.43 37.33
CA LEU A 13 7.86 51.51 36.28
C LEU A 13 7.17 50.15 36.13
N PRO A 14 5.83 50.06 36.09
CA PRO A 14 5.14 48.82 35.74
C PRO A 14 5.01 48.70 34.22
N LEU A 15 5.45 47.57 33.67
CA LEU A 15 5.31 47.19 32.27
C LEU A 15 3.92 46.56 32.05
N LEU A 16 3.02 47.23 31.32
CA LEU A 16 1.71 46.67 30.94
C LEU A 16 1.84 45.91 29.60
N LEU A 17 1.76 44.58 29.67
CA LEU A 17 1.67 43.69 28.50
C LEU A 17 0.21 43.61 28.02
N THR A 18 -0.08 44.13 26.83
CA THR A 18 -1.37 43.93 26.15
C THR A 18 -1.25 42.74 25.19
N ILE A 19 -2.09 41.72 25.39
CA ILE A 19 -2.15 40.54 24.52
C ILE A 19 -3.27 40.77 23.50
N SER A 20 -2.90 41.05 22.25
CA SER A 20 -3.83 41.18 21.13
C SER A 20 -4.11 39.79 20.55
N LEU A 21 -5.33 39.28 20.72
CA LEU A 21 -5.75 37.99 20.16
C LEU A 21 -6.25 38.18 18.72
N THR A 22 -5.40 37.89 17.74
CA THR A 22 -5.76 37.90 16.31
C THR A 22 -6.40 36.57 15.92
N THR A 23 -7.69 36.58 15.58
CA THR A 23 -8.39 35.41 15.04
C THR A 23 -8.02 35.23 13.57
N LEU A 24 -7.11 34.28 13.29
CA LEU A 24 -6.77 33.87 11.93
C LEU A 24 -7.96 33.12 11.33
N LEU A 25 -8.66 33.75 10.38
CA LEU A 25 -9.63 33.08 9.50
C LEU A 25 -8.85 32.23 8.49
N VAL A 26 -8.73 30.93 8.76
CA VAL A 26 -8.16 29.96 7.82
C VAL A 26 -9.28 29.44 6.91
N SER A 27 -9.21 29.74 5.61
CA SER A 27 -10.13 29.17 4.63
C SER A 27 -9.90 27.66 4.47
N PRO A 28 -10.96 26.84 4.40
CA PRO A 28 -10.81 25.40 4.15
C PRO A 28 -10.34 25.19 2.70
N SER A 29 -9.19 24.53 2.54
CA SER A 29 -8.73 24.02 1.25
C SER A 29 -9.40 22.69 0.95
N LEU A 30 -10.01 22.55 -0.23
CA LEU A 30 -10.45 21.25 -0.74
C LEU A 30 -9.24 20.56 -1.39
N ALA A 31 -8.81 19.44 -0.83
CA ALA A 31 -7.74 18.63 -1.41
C ALA A 31 -8.22 17.97 -2.70
N GLN A 32 -7.56 18.24 -3.83
CA GLN A 32 -7.73 17.47 -5.07
C GLN A 32 -6.87 16.20 -4.97
N THR A 33 -7.48 15.03 -4.81
CA THR A 33 -6.77 13.76 -4.90
C THR A 33 -6.83 13.25 -6.33
N THR A 34 -5.67 13.05 -6.96
CA THR A 34 -5.62 12.27 -8.21
C THR A 34 -6.16 10.87 -7.92
N PRO A 35 -7.16 10.38 -8.67
CA PRO A 35 -7.77 9.09 -8.37
C PRO A 35 -6.78 7.95 -8.62
N VAL A 36 -6.87 6.91 -7.78
CA VAL A 36 -6.25 5.62 -8.05
C VAL A 36 -7.04 4.95 -9.18
N PRO A 37 -6.39 4.40 -10.22
CA PRO A 37 -7.11 3.72 -11.30
C PRO A 37 -7.87 2.50 -10.78
N THR A 38 -8.88 2.08 -11.54
CA THR A 38 -9.59 0.83 -11.26
C THR A 38 -8.67 -0.37 -11.51
N PRO A 39 -8.76 -1.44 -10.69
CA PRO A 39 -7.99 -2.65 -10.95
C PRO A 39 -8.31 -3.26 -12.33
N SER A 40 -7.31 -3.91 -12.92
CA SER A 40 -7.48 -4.64 -14.19
C SER A 40 -8.54 -5.73 -14.08
N SER A 41 -9.44 -5.79 -15.07
CA SER A 41 -10.47 -6.82 -15.22
C SER A 41 -10.04 -8.03 -16.07
N ALA A 42 -8.81 -8.04 -16.59
CA ALA A 42 -8.33 -9.15 -17.41
C ALA A 42 -8.36 -10.51 -16.66
N PRO A 43 -8.71 -11.62 -17.32
CA PRO A 43 -8.80 -12.92 -16.65
C PRO A 43 -7.43 -13.40 -16.16
N LEU A 44 -7.44 -14.26 -15.13
CA LEU A 44 -6.25 -15.00 -14.70
C LEU A 44 -5.92 -16.08 -15.74
N GLN A 45 -4.66 -16.14 -16.18
CA GLN A 45 -4.19 -17.09 -17.20
C GLN A 45 -3.37 -18.22 -16.55
N LEU A 46 -4.04 -19.17 -15.88
CA LEU A 46 -3.37 -20.27 -15.16
C LEU A 46 -2.52 -21.18 -16.07
N ASP A 47 -2.84 -21.26 -17.35
CA ASP A 47 -2.09 -22.02 -18.36
C ASP A 47 -0.64 -21.53 -18.48
N LEU A 48 -0.37 -20.24 -18.22
CA LEU A 48 0.97 -19.66 -18.22
C LEU A 48 1.87 -20.21 -17.11
N LEU A 49 1.33 -20.82 -16.06
CA LEU A 49 2.14 -21.49 -15.03
C LEU A 49 2.82 -22.75 -15.58
N ALA A 50 2.13 -23.47 -16.47
CA ALA A 50 2.65 -24.69 -17.08
C ALA A 50 3.43 -24.41 -18.38
N LYS A 51 2.99 -23.39 -19.15
CA LYS A 51 3.58 -22.99 -20.43
C LYS A 51 3.79 -21.48 -20.45
N PRO A 52 4.80 -20.96 -19.73
CA PRO A 52 5.06 -19.54 -19.70
C PRO A 52 5.45 -19.04 -21.10
N LYS A 53 5.00 -17.83 -21.41
CA LYS A 53 5.46 -17.10 -22.60
C LYS A 53 6.69 -16.26 -22.23
N ASP A 54 7.53 -15.95 -23.21
CA ASP A 54 8.82 -15.26 -22.99
C ASP A 54 8.70 -13.91 -22.29
N TYR A 55 7.52 -13.26 -22.35
CA TYR A 55 7.29 -11.96 -21.74
C TYR A 55 6.67 -12.01 -20.34
N VAL A 56 6.28 -13.19 -19.83
CA VAL A 56 5.72 -13.31 -18.47
C VAL A 56 6.72 -13.93 -17.53
N ILE A 57 6.63 -13.56 -16.26
CA ILE A 57 7.53 -14.02 -15.22
C ILE A 57 6.73 -14.84 -14.23
N THR A 58 7.09 -16.11 -14.06
CA THR A 58 6.46 -17.05 -13.13
C THR A 58 7.52 -17.67 -12.23
N ALA A 59 7.11 -18.57 -11.33
CA ALA A 59 8.05 -19.32 -10.49
C ALA A 59 9.05 -20.17 -11.30
N SER A 60 8.69 -20.62 -12.52
CA SER A 60 9.54 -21.45 -13.37
C SER A 60 10.47 -20.67 -14.30
N THR A 61 10.32 -19.33 -14.37
CA THR A 61 11.10 -18.47 -15.27
C THR A 61 11.95 -17.44 -14.53
N ILE A 62 12.20 -17.66 -13.23
CA ILE A 62 13.06 -16.79 -12.43
C ILE A 62 14.49 -16.90 -12.97
N ASN A 63 15.13 -15.75 -13.15
CA ASN A 63 16.55 -15.68 -13.39
C ASN A 63 17.28 -15.61 -12.03
N LEU A 64 18.17 -16.57 -11.75
CA LEU A 64 18.97 -16.58 -10.51
C LEU A 64 20.25 -15.74 -10.61
N GLU A 65 20.71 -15.44 -11.82
CA GLU A 65 21.91 -14.62 -12.06
C GLU A 65 21.61 -13.12 -12.04
N ARG A 66 20.34 -12.74 -12.22
CA ARG A 66 19.88 -11.34 -12.27
C ARG A 66 18.63 -11.17 -11.42
N LEU A 67 18.45 -9.99 -10.83
CA LEU A 67 17.25 -9.67 -10.05
C LEU A 67 16.00 -9.80 -10.94
N THR A 68 15.18 -10.81 -10.67
CA THR A 68 13.88 -11.00 -11.31
C THR A 68 12.89 -10.01 -10.70
N THR A 69 12.25 -9.18 -11.55
CA THR A 69 11.29 -8.15 -11.15
C THR A 69 9.86 -8.54 -11.54
N PRO A 70 8.85 -8.35 -10.66
CA PRO A 70 8.99 -7.97 -9.27
C PRO A 70 9.63 -9.09 -8.44
N SER A 71 10.26 -8.71 -7.32
CA SER A 71 10.99 -9.61 -6.41
C SER A 71 10.08 -10.54 -5.57
N LEU A 72 8.98 -11.01 -6.14
CA LEU A 72 7.98 -11.89 -5.51
C LEU A 72 8.56 -13.25 -5.11
N TRP A 73 9.49 -13.78 -5.92
CA TRP A 73 10.17 -15.04 -5.60
C TRP A 73 10.91 -14.97 -4.26
N TRP A 74 11.61 -13.84 -4.00
CA TRP A 74 12.32 -13.63 -2.76
C TRP A 74 11.36 -13.47 -1.58
N ALA A 75 10.25 -12.77 -1.78
CA ALA A 75 9.20 -12.65 -0.77
C ALA A 75 8.57 -14.01 -0.42
N LYS A 76 8.36 -14.87 -1.42
CA LYS A 76 7.91 -16.24 -1.21
C LYS A 76 8.89 -17.05 -0.37
N GLU A 77 10.16 -17.07 -0.76
CA GLU A 77 11.20 -17.86 -0.07
C GLU A 77 11.39 -17.46 1.40
N ASN A 78 11.29 -16.17 1.71
CA ASN A 78 11.62 -15.69 3.06
C ASN A 78 10.42 -15.59 4.01
N SER A 79 9.21 -15.31 3.52
CA SER A 79 8.07 -15.01 4.42
C SER A 79 6.72 -15.58 4.02
N GLU A 80 6.50 -15.92 2.75
CA GLU A 80 5.16 -16.32 2.26
C GLU A 80 5.08 -17.75 1.71
N ASN A 81 6.06 -18.60 2.04
CA ASN A 81 6.22 -19.93 1.45
C ASN A 81 5.01 -20.88 1.59
N LYS A 82 4.16 -20.66 2.60
CA LYS A 82 2.93 -21.44 2.81
C LYS A 82 1.72 -20.85 2.07
N LEU A 83 1.56 -19.53 2.11
CA LEU A 83 0.35 -18.86 1.63
C LEU A 83 0.42 -18.51 0.13
N LEU A 84 1.54 -17.95 -0.33
CA LEU A 84 1.76 -17.65 -1.74
C LEU A 84 2.20 -18.92 -2.46
N ASP A 85 1.31 -19.51 -3.25
CA ASP A 85 1.60 -20.76 -3.93
C ASP A 85 2.25 -20.52 -5.30
N ASN A 86 1.76 -19.57 -6.09
CA ASN A 86 2.35 -19.22 -7.38
C ASN A 86 2.14 -17.73 -7.71
N TRP A 87 2.81 -17.24 -8.76
CA TRP A 87 2.53 -15.92 -9.32
C TRP A 87 2.75 -15.90 -10.83
N ILE A 88 2.13 -14.93 -11.48
CA ILE A 88 2.38 -14.54 -12.87
C ILE A 88 2.53 -13.03 -12.90
N ALA A 89 3.72 -12.54 -13.23
CA ALA A 89 3.95 -11.13 -13.47
C ALA A 89 3.92 -10.83 -14.97
N TYR A 90 3.15 -9.81 -15.32
CA TYR A 90 2.95 -9.27 -16.64
C TYR A 90 3.61 -7.89 -16.67
N PRO A 91 4.75 -7.74 -17.35
CA PRO A 91 5.34 -6.44 -17.61
C PRO A 91 4.37 -5.52 -18.35
N ALA A 92 4.57 -4.22 -18.24
CA ALA A 92 3.76 -3.23 -18.94
C ALA A 92 3.83 -3.45 -20.46
N LEU A 93 2.67 -3.43 -21.13
CA LEU A 93 2.58 -3.59 -22.57
C LEU A 93 1.64 -2.53 -23.16
N GLY A 94 2.21 -1.57 -23.89
CA GLY A 94 1.46 -0.45 -24.45
C GLY A 94 0.79 0.38 -23.36
N LYS A 95 -0.54 0.39 -23.33
CA LYS A 95 -1.34 1.13 -22.34
C LYS A 95 -1.68 0.31 -21.09
N GLU A 96 -1.42 -1.00 -21.10
CA GLU A 96 -1.68 -1.86 -19.97
C GLU A 96 -0.57 -1.70 -18.92
N PRO A 97 -0.89 -1.29 -17.68
CA PRO A 97 0.11 -1.17 -16.63
C PRO A 97 0.64 -2.55 -16.25
N ALA A 98 1.89 -2.58 -15.78
CA ALA A 98 2.47 -3.81 -15.25
C ALA A 98 1.62 -4.33 -14.08
N ARG A 99 1.43 -5.65 -14.02
CA ARG A 99 0.66 -6.28 -12.94
C ARG A 99 1.20 -7.65 -12.59
N ALA A 100 1.04 -8.06 -11.35
CA ALA A 100 1.31 -9.40 -10.89
C ALA A 100 0.05 -10.03 -10.32
N ASP A 101 -0.28 -11.21 -10.84
CA ASP A 101 -1.35 -12.04 -10.32
C ASP A 101 -0.72 -13.05 -9.36
N LEU A 102 -1.04 -12.93 -8.08
CA LEU A 102 -0.63 -13.84 -7.01
C LEU A 102 -1.69 -14.93 -6.87
N ILE A 103 -1.26 -16.18 -6.79
CA ILE A 103 -2.12 -17.33 -6.57
C ILE A 103 -1.82 -17.87 -5.17
N VAL A 104 -2.83 -17.84 -4.30
CA VAL A 104 -2.68 -18.27 -2.91
C VAL A 104 -3.16 -19.70 -2.72
N ASN A 105 -2.59 -20.38 -1.72
CA ASN A 105 -3.14 -21.61 -1.21
C ASN A 105 -4.51 -21.33 -0.56
N GLN A 106 -5.59 -21.80 -1.19
CA GLN A 106 -6.96 -21.52 -0.75
C GLN A 106 -7.26 -22.07 0.65
N GLN A 107 -6.70 -23.22 1.02
CA GLN A 107 -6.91 -23.82 2.33
C GLN A 107 -6.37 -22.89 3.41
N ILE A 108 -5.15 -22.40 3.26
CA ILE A 108 -4.54 -21.48 4.22
C ILE A 108 -5.25 -20.12 4.17
N TRP A 109 -5.51 -19.57 2.99
CA TRP A 109 -6.24 -18.30 2.83
C TRP A 109 -7.59 -18.28 3.56
N SER A 110 -8.32 -19.40 3.52
CA SER A 110 -9.64 -19.53 4.16
C SER A 110 -9.58 -19.44 5.69
N LEU A 111 -8.44 -19.80 6.29
CA LEU A 111 -8.22 -19.77 7.74
C LEU A 111 -7.84 -18.37 8.24
N LEU A 112 -7.33 -17.50 7.37
CA LEU A 112 -6.88 -16.16 7.74
C LEU A 112 -8.05 -15.23 8.02
N ASP A 113 -7.88 -14.34 8.99
CA ASP A 113 -8.81 -13.26 9.23
C ASP A 113 -8.64 -12.11 8.20
N TYR A 114 -9.45 -11.06 8.35
CA TYR A 114 -9.38 -9.91 7.46
C TYR A 114 -8.03 -9.18 7.51
N LEU A 115 -7.47 -8.99 8.71
CA LEU A 115 -6.24 -8.24 8.92
C LEU A 115 -5.04 -9.01 8.36
N GLU A 116 -4.99 -10.32 8.57
CA GLU A 116 -3.94 -11.19 8.01
C GLU A 116 -3.97 -11.19 6.48
N ARG A 117 -5.16 -11.29 5.88
CA ARG A 117 -5.31 -11.20 4.40
C ARG A 117 -4.92 -9.83 3.88
N TYR A 118 -5.34 -8.76 4.58
CA TYR A 118 -4.99 -7.39 4.21
C TYR A 118 -3.48 -7.18 4.28
N ASP A 119 -2.84 -7.66 5.35
CA ASP A 119 -1.39 -7.52 5.55
C ASP A 119 -0.61 -8.27 4.47
N PHE A 120 -1.01 -9.49 4.12
CA PHE A 120 -0.44 -10.22 2.97
C PHE A 120 -0.49 -9.37 1.68
N VAL A 121 -1.66 -8.83 1.35
CA VAL A 121 -1.87 -8.01 0.14
C VAL A 121 -1.02 -6.73 0.21
N ASN A 122 -0.96 -6.09 1.36
CA ASN A 122 -0.21 -4.86 1.56
C ASN A 122 1.31 -5.09 1.45
N ARG A 123 1.84 -6.16 2.07
CA ARG A 123 3.27 -6.52 2.01
C ARG A 123 3.68 -6.82 0.58
N LEU A 124 2.98 -7.73 -0.11
CA LEU A 124 3.37 -8.12 -1.47
C LEU A 124 3.04 -7.07 -2.52
N GLY A 125 1.94 -6.32 -2.32
CA GLY A 125 1.67 -5.10 -3.08
C GLY A 125 2.81 -4.08 -2.95
N GLY A 126 3.33 -3.88 -1.74
CA GLY A 126 4.49 -3.03 -1.49
C GLY A 126 5.78 -3.51 -2.16
N VAL A 127 6.02 -4.82 -2.21
CA VAL A 127 7.15 -5.42 -2.96
C VAL A 127 7.01 -5.12 -4.45
N ALA A 128 5.86 -5.43 -5.03
CA ALA A 128 5.60 -5.24 -6.47
C ALA A 128 5.57 -3.75 -6.88
N ARG A 129 5.04 -2.87 -6.03
CA ARG A 129 4.96 -1.42 -6.27
C ARG A 129 6.32 -0.79 -6.52
N LYS A 130 7.39 -1.28 -5.88
CA LYS A 130 8.76 -0.77 -6.08
C LYS A 130 9.21 -0.89 -7.54
N ASP A 131 8.69 -1.89 -8.25
CA ASP A 131 9.00 -2.18 -9.64
C ASP A 131 7.89 -1.68 -10.60
N GLY A 132 6.92 -0.90 -10.12
CA GLY A 132 5.83 -0.35 -10.93
C GLY A 132 4.68 -1.31 -11.23
N TYR A 133 4.54 -2.39 -10.45
CA TYR A 133 3.51 -3.41 -10.65
C TYR A 133 2.30 -3.20 -9.74
N ASN A 134 1.09 -3.29 -10.31
CA ASN A 134 -0.13 -3.55 -9.55
C ASN A 134 -0.18 -5.02 -9.12
N VAL A 135 -0.96 -5.35 -8.09
CA VAL A 135 -1.14 -6.73 -7.63
C VAL A 135 -2.62 -7.12 -7.60
N ARG A 136 -2.88 -8.35 -7.99
CA ARG A 136 -4.18 -9.02 -7.82
C ARG A 136 -3.94 -10.37 -7.15
N VAL A 137 -4.83 -10.76 -6.26
CA VAL A 137 -4.74 -12.03 -5.53
C VAL A 137 -5.89 -12.92 -5.93
N PHE A 138 -5.59 -14.16 -6.31
CA PHE A 138 -6.53 -15.15 -6.77
C PHE A 138 -6.37 -16.48 -6.05
N ASN A 139 -7.42 -17.31 -6.07
CA ASN A 139 -7.29 -18.75 -5.85
C ASN A 139 -7.21 -19.51 -7.20
N TYR A 140 -7.05 -20.82 -7.14
CA TYR A 140 -7.01 -21.68 -8.34
C TYR A 140 -8.36 -21.80 -9.08
N GLN A 141 -9.47 -21.41 -8.44
CA GLN A 141 -10.77 -21.28 -9.08
C GLN A 141 -10.91 -19.95 -9.84
N GLN A 142 -9.82 -19.17 -9.93
CA GLN A 142 -9.74 -17.88 -10.63
C GLN A 142 -10.64 -16.79 -10.00
N GLU A 143 -11.03 -16.96 -8.73
CA GLU A 143 -11.77 -15.95 -7.99
C GLU A 143 -10.83 -14.84 -7.55
N LEU A 144 -11.18 -13.58 -7.86
CA LEU A 144 -10.42 -12.42 -7.40
C LEU A 144 -10.72 -12.17 -5.91
N LEU A 145 -9.69 -12.34 -5.08
CA LEU A 145 -9.76 -12.25 -3.62
C LEU A 145 -9.40 -10.86 -3.12
N ALA A 146 -8.43 -10.20 -3.75
CA ALA A 146 -7.99 -8.86 -3.39
C ALA A 146 -7.21 -8.18 -4.53
N THR A 147 -7.07 -6.86 -4.43
CA THR A 147 -6.22 -6.06 -5.32
C THR A 147 -5.41 -5.05 -4.53
N TYR A 148 -4.22 -4.71 -5.03
CA TYR A 148 -3.41 -3.58 -4.62
C TYR A 148 -3.08 -2.81 -5.90
N THR A 149 -3.77 -1.69 -6.11
CA THR A 149 -3.68 -0.92 -7.36
C THR A 149 -3.12 0.47 -7.06
N CYS A 150 -2.20 0.94 -7.87
CA CYS A 150 -1.53 2.21 -7.69
C CYS A 150 -1.70 3.14 -8.89
N ASN A 151 -1.77 4.44 -8.59
CA ASN A 151 -1.46 5.49 -9.54
C ASN A 151 0.05 5.77 -9.47
N PHE A 152 0.78 5.32 -10.48
CA PHE A 152 2.22 5.52 -10.59
C PHE A 152 2.61 6.89 -11.17
N ASN A 153 1.65 7.73 -11.55
CA ASN A 153 1.91 9.10 -12.04
C ASN A 153 2.11 10.11 -10.91
N THR A 154 2.02 9.69 -9.64
CA THR A 154 2.25 10.52 -8.46
C THR A 154 3.49 10.08 -7.71
N SER A 155 4.12 11.01 -6.98
CA SER A 155 5.25 10.73 -6.09
C SER A 155 4.95 11.21 -4.67
N PRO A 156 4.74 10.32 -3.69
CA PRO A 156 4.76 8.85 -3.81
C PRO A 156 3.55 8.32 -4.61
N ALA A 157 3.67 7.09 -5.11
CA ALA A 157 2.56 6.40 -5.78
C ALA A 157 1.38 6.25 -4.81
N LEU A 158 0.20 6.72 -5.23
CA LEU A 158 -1.03 6.57 -4.45
C LEU A 158 -1.64 5.21 -4.73
N CYS A 159 -1.83 4.39 -3.69
CA CYS A 159 -2.30 3.02 -3.84
C CYS A 159 -3.57 2.77 -3.03
N ASN A 160 -4.41 1.89 -3.53
CA ASN A 160 -5.62 1.43 -2.87
C ASN A 160 -5.66 -0.10 -2.82
N ILE A 161 -6.09 -0.62 -1.67
CA ILE A 161 -6.34 -2.04 -1.49
C ILE A 161 -7.84 -2.28 -1.53
N GLN A 162 -8.29 -3.23 -2.34
CA GLN A 162 -9.67 -3.68 -2.36
C GLN A 162 -9.71 -5.15 -2.00
N MET A 163 -10.39 -5.50 -0.91
CA MET A 163 -10.59 -6.88 -0.47
C MET A 163 -11.97 -7.34 -0.94
N ASN A 164 -12.07 -8.54 -1.51
CA ASN A 164 -13.37 -9.12 -1.83
C ASN A 164 -14.06 -9.57 -0.51
N ALA A 165 -15.18 -8.92 -0.19
CA ALA A 165 -15.97 -9.19 1.02
C ALA A 165 -16.68 -10.55 1.01
N GLN A 166 -16.67 -11.28 -0.11
CA GLN A 166 -17.38 -12.56 -0.27
C GLN A 166 -16.82 -13.71 0.57
N ASN A 167 -15.64 -13.56 1.18
CA ASN A 167 -15.16 -14.50 2.21
C ASN A 167 -15.88 -14.38 3.57
N LYS A 168 -16.95 -13.58 3.67
CA LYS A 168 -17.86 -13.47 4.83
C LYS A 168 -18.85 -14.64 4.92
N LEU A 169 -18.43 -15.91 4.92
CA LEU A 169 -19.38 -17.01 5.24
C LEU A 169 -18.77 -18.18 6.04
N GLY A 170 -17.79 -17.88 6.91
CA GLY A 170 -17.48 -18.76 8.05
C GLY A 170 -18.46 -18.65 9.23
N LEU A 171 -19.44 -17.74 9.16
CA LEU A 171 -20.38 -17.40 10.24
C LEU A 171 -21.82 -17.93 10.06
N LEU A 172 -22.12 -18.71 9.01
CA LEU A 172 -23.42 -19.40 8.86
C LEU A 172 -23.38 -20.87 9.32
N ARG A 173 -22.51 -21.22 10.28
CA ARG A 173 -22.62 -22.48 11.05
C ARG A 173 -22.95 -22.15 12.50
N SER A 174 -24.22 -21.84 12.76
CA SER A 174 -24.97 -22.11 13.99
C SER A 174 -26.21 -21.21 14.03
N LEU A 175 -27.28 -21.68 13.41
CA LEU A 175 -28.65 -21.48 13.87
C LEU A 175 -29.43 -22.76 13.58
#